data_AF-S7HFQ3-F1
#
_entry.id   AF-S7HFQ3-F1
#
_cell.length_a   1.000
_cell.length_b   1.000
_cell.length_c   1.000
_cell.angle_alpha   90.00
_cell.angle_beta   90.00
_cell.angle_gamma   90.00
#
_symmetry.space_group_name_H-M   'P 1'
#
loop_
_entity.id
_entity.type
_entity.pdbx_description
1 polymer ?
#
loop_
_entity_poly.entity_id
_entity_poly.type
_entity_poly.pdbx_seq_one_letter_code
_entity_poly.pdbx_strand_id
1 'polypeptide(L)' 'QSCLDLDDIPVYQPDTPYTGTFSGQRVRRGLYRFADGRTANADINGAANILRKSKQNFDFEGLCKGLLDSPLRIRLS' A
#
# COMPACT_ATOMS: atom_id res chain seq x y z
N GLN A 1 -6.08 5.30 -3.86
CA GLN A 1 -6.33 4.81 -2.50
C GLN A 1 -5.21 5.23 -1.58
N SER A 2 -5.58 5.58 -0.36
CA SER A 2 -4.69 5.85 0.75
C SER A 2 -4.39 4.58 1.54
N CYS A 3 -3.12 4.29 1.79
CA CYS A 3 -2.74 3.17 2.63
C CYS A 3 -2.99 3.43 4.13
N LEU A 4 -2.80 4.67 4.59
CA LEU A 4 -2.91 5.03 6.01
C LEU A 4 -4.37 5.23 6.45
N ASP A 5 -5.22 5.67 5.55
CA ASP A 5 -6.66 5.85 5.82
C ASP A 5 -7.44 4.54 5.66
N LEU A 6 -6.73 3.44 5.38
CA LEU A 6 -7.28 2.11 5.18
C LEU A 6 -8.35 2.03 4.07
N ASP A 7 -8.24 2.87 3.04
CA ASP A 7 -9.14 2.83 1.88
C ASP A 7 -9.26 1.40 1.35
N ASP A 8 -10.48 1.04 0.94
CA ASP A 8 -10.75 -0.21 0.26
C ASP A 8 -9.88 -0.34 -0.99
N ILE A 9 -9.37 -1.55 -1.21
CA ILE A 9 -8.55 -1.89 -2.37
C ILE A 9 -9.49 -2.48 -3.42
N PRO A 10 -9.88 -1.73 -4.46
CA PRO A 10 -10.82 -2.24 -5.44
C PRO A 10 -10.21 -3.41 -6.21
N VAL A 11 -11.06 -4.40 -6.49
CA VAL A 11 -10.72 -5.48 -7.42
C VAL A 11 -10.89 -4.93 -8.82
N TYR A 12 -9.82 -4.99 -9.62
CA TYR A 12 -9.87 -4.55 -11.01
C TYR A 12 -10.84 -5.42 -11.81
N GLN A 13 -11.82 -4.78 -12.46
CA GLN A 13 -12.75 -5.40 -13.39
C GLN A 13 -12.69 -4.63 -14.71
N PRO A 14 -12.37 -5.27 -15.85
CA PRO A 14 -12.19 -4.59 -17.13
C PRO A 14 -13.42 -3.80 -17.59
N ASP A 15 -14.61 -4.38 -17.38
CA ASP A 15 -15.87 -3.85 -17.88
C ASP A 15 -16.55 -2.88 -16.90
N THR A 16 -16.00 -2.72 -15.70
CA THR A 16 -16.57 -1.90 -14.64
C THR A 16 -15.48 -1.03 -14.02
N PRO A 17 -15.29 0.21 -14.52
CA PRO A 17 -14.34 1.13 -13.93
C PRO A 17 -14.73 1.46 -12.49
N TYR A 18 -13.72 1.60 -11.63
CA TYR A 18 -13.93 2.00 -10.24
C TYR A 18 -14.47 3.44 -10.18
N THR A 19 -15.63 3.63 -9.54
CA THR A 19 -16.32 4.93 -9.41
C THR A 19 -16.19 5.55 -8.01
N GLY A 20 -15.57 4.85 -7.06
CA GLY A 20 -15.42 5.35 -5.70
C GLY A 20 -14.38 6.47 -5.59
N THR A 21 -14.49 7.25 -4.51
CA THR A 21 -13.49 8.24 -4.12
C THR A 21 -12.50 7.63 -3.14
N PHE A 22 -11.25 8.08 -3.21
CA PHE A 22 -10.23 7.75 -2.23
C PHE A 22 -10.09 8.91 -1.24
N SER A 23 -9.82 8.58 0.02
CA SER A 23 -9.73 9.58 1.09
C SER A 23 -8.51 10.49 0.94
N GLY A 24 -7.40 9.96 0.41
CA GLY A 24 -6.19 10.73 0.10
C GLY A 24 -6.02 11.09 -1.37
N GLN A 25 -5.17 12.07 -1.65
CA GLN A 25 -4.95 12.65 -2.97
C GLN A 25 -3.46 12.75 -3.33
N ARG A 26 -3.12 12.41 -4.58
CA ARG A 26 -1.80 12.71 -5.15
C ARG A 26 -1.73 14.20 -5.51
N VAL A 27 -0.92 14.96 -4.79
CA VAL A 27 -0.76 16.41 -5.01
C VAL A 27 0.12 16.68 -6.21
N ARG A 28 1.23 15.95 -6.32
CA ARG A 28 2.17 15.98 -7.45
C ARG A 28 2.99 14.70 -7.53
N ARG A 29 3.84 14.56 -8.55
CA ARG A 29 4.79 13.44 -8.63
C ARG A 29 5.64 13.41 -7.35
N GLY A 30 5.72 12.23 -6.73
CA GLY A 30 6.47 12.04 -5.48
C GLY A 30 5.78 12.57 -4.22
N LEU A 31 4.57 13.12 -4.26
CA LEU A 31 3.87 13.63 -3.07
C LEU A 31 2.40 13.19 -3.02
N TYR A 32 2.05 12.51 -1.95
CA TYR A 32 0.70 12.06 -1.63
C TYR A 32 0.26 12.65 -0.29
N ARG A 33 -1.01 13.06 -0.18
CA ARG A 33 -1.63 13.59 1.04
C ARG A 33 -2.75 12.69 1.50
N PHE A 34 -2.72 12.29 2.76
CA PHE A 34 -3.71 11.47 3.44
C PHE A 34 -4.90 12.30 3.94
N ALA A 35 -5.98 11.65 4.38
CA ALA A 35 -7.21 12.32 4.80
C ALA A 35 -7.00 13.26 5.99
N ASP A 36 -6.10 12.90 6.90
CA ASP A 36 -5.71 13.70 8.07
C ASP A 36 -4.70 14.82 7.77
N GLY A 37 -4.36 15.03 6.49
CA GLY A 37 -3.45 16.08 6.05
C GLY A 37 -1.97 15.69 6.10
N ARG A 38 -1.59 14.53 6.66
CA ARG A 38 -0.22 14.04 6.58
C ARG A 38 0.19 13.83 5.12
N THR A 39 1.48 13.99 4.84
CA THR A 39 2.03 13.78 3.51
C THR A 39 3.14 12.76 3.52
N ALA A 40 3.21 11.93 2.48
CA ALA A 40 4.32 11.02 2.24
C ALA A 40 4.66 10.97 0.75
N ASN A 41 5.73 10.26 0.41
CA ASN A 41 6.01 9.98 -0.98
C ASN A 41 4.91 9.09 -1.59
N ALA A 42 4.46 9.42 -2.81
CA ALA A 42 3.48 8.62 -3.52
C ALA A 42 3.94 7.16 -3.75
N ASP A 43 5.24 6.92 -3.90
CA ASP A 43 5.80 5.58 -4.08
C ASP A 43 5.72 4.76 -2.77
N ILE A 44 5.87 5.41 -1.61
CA ILE A 44 5.66 4.79 -0.29
C ILE A 44 4.19 4.38 -0.15
N ASN A 45 3.25 5.25 -0.50
CA ASN A 45 1.82 4.90 -0.52
C ASN A 45 1.55 3.73 -1.49
N GLY A 46 2.18 3.72 -2.66
CA GLY A 46 2.09 2.62 -3.62
C GLY A 46 2.58 1.29 -3.06
N ALA A 47 3.80 1.26 -2.52
CA ALA A 47 4.41 0.07 -1.91
C ALA A 47 3.55 -0.48 -0.75
N ALA A 48 3.05 0.40 0.12
CA ALA A 48 2.18 0.01 1.22
C ALA A 48 0.85 -0.58 0.74
N ASN A 49 0.25 -0.07 -0.34
CA ASN A 49 -0.97 -0.65 -0.91
C ASN A 49 -0.72 -2.02 -1.56
N ILE A 50 0.44 -2.24 -2.19
CA ILE A 50 0.84 -3.57 -2.68
C ILE A 50 0.96 -4.55 -1.52
N LEU A 51 1.62 -4.15 -0.43
CA LEU A 51 1.74 -4.95 0.79
C LEU A 51 0.37 -5.31 1.38
N ARG A 52 -0.56 -4.37 1.44
CA ARG A 52 -1.95 -4.63 1.89
C ARG A 52 -2.68 -5.60 0.95
N LYS A 53 -2.50 -5.47 -0.37
CA LYS A 53 -3.18 -6.32 -1.37
C LYS A 53 -2.66 -7.75 -1.37
N SER A 54 -1.37 -7.96 -1.12
CA SER A 54 -0.77 -9.30 -1.18
C SER A 54 -1.29 -10.24 -0.08
N LYS A 55 -2.06 -9.73 0.90
CA LYS A 55 -2.67 -10.50 2.01
C LYS A 55 -1.70 -11.50 2.65
N GLN A 56 -0.42 -11.18 2.64
CA GLN A 56 0.55 -12.11 3.18
C GLN A 56 0.34 -12.15 4.71
N ASN A 57 0.40 -13.34 5.30
CA ASN A 57 0.34 -13.56 6.75
C ASN A 57 1.61 -12.95 7.39
N PHE A 58 1.67 -11.62 7.43
CA PHE A 58 2.87 -10.87 7.80
C PHE A 58 2.84 -10.47 9.26
N ASP A 59 3.94 -10.76 9.92
CA ASP A 59 4.35 -10.07 11.13
C ASP A 59 5.28 -8.91 10.74
N PHE A 60 4.89 -7.69 11.12
CA PHE A 60 5.69 -6.48 10.89
C PHE A 60 7.07 -6.57 11.55
N GLU A 61 7.16 -7.26 12.69
CA GLU A 61 8.41 -7.44 13.41
C GLU A 61 9.40 -8.30 12.61
N GLY A 62 8.92 -9.34 11.92
CA GLY A 62 9.69 -10.15 11.00
C GLY A 62 10.16 -9.40 9.75
N LEU A 63 9.32 -8.51 9.19
CA LEU A 63 9.67 -7.70 8.01
C LEU A 63 10.80 -6.71 8.32
N CYS A 64 10.72 -6.00 9.44
CA CYS A 64 11.76 -5.07 9.85
C CYS A 64 13.09 -5.78 10.14
N LYS A 65 13.06 -7.04 10.60
CA LYS A 65 14.25 -7.88 10.78
C LYS A 65 14.87 -8.37 9.46
N GLY A 66 14.05 -8.58 8.42
CA GLY A 66 14.50 -9.01 7.09
C GLY A 66 15.06 -7.89 6.19
N LEU A 67 14.96 -6.63 6.60
CA LEU A 67 15.38 -5.47 5.81
C LEU A 67 16.89 -5.13 5.95
N LEU A 68 17.70 -6.00 6.55
CA LEU A 68 19.17 -5.90 6.49
C LEU A 68 19.76 -7.17 5.83
N ASP A 69 20.20 -6.99 4.58
CA ASP A 69 21.25 -7.73 3.89
C ASP A 69 21.12 -9.27 3.69
N SER A 70 19.93 -9.86 3.83
CA SER A 70 19.76 -11.29 3.52
C SER A 70 18.34 -11.63 3.07
N PRO A 71 18.10 -11.84 1.76
CA PRO A 71 16.80 -12.31 1.29
C PRO A 71 16.54 -13.73 1.81
N LEU A 72 15.64 -13.85 2.79
CA LEU A 72 15.15 -15.14 3.26
C LEU A 72 14.05 -15.66 2.32
N ARG A 73 14.32 -16.78 1.66
CA ARG A 73 13.33 -17.50 0.84
C ARG A 73 12.38 -18.27 1.77
N ILE A 74 11.18 -17.74 1.96
CA ILE A 74 10.11 -18.43 2.70
C ILE A 74 9.23 -19.17 1.69
N ARG A 75 9.11 -20.50 1.84
CA ARG A 75 8.12 -21.31 1.11
C ARG A 75 6.83 -21.35 1.92
N LEU A 76 5.75 -20.88 1.32
CA LEU A 76 4.40 -21.02 1.87
C LEU A 76 3.78 -22.30 1.28
N SER A 77 3.29 -23.18 2.15
CA SER A 77 2.49 -24.37 1.82
C SER A 77 1.02 -24.03 1.64
#